data_AF-A0A938G7D7-F1
#
_entry.id   AF-A0A938G7D7-F1
#
_cell.length_a   1.000
_cell.length_b   1.000
_cell.length_c   1.000
_cell.angle_alpha   90.00
_cell.angle_beta   90.00
_cell.angle_gamma   90.00
#
_symmetry.space_group_name_H-M   'P 1'
#
loop_
_entity.id
_entity.type
_entity.pdbx_description
1 polymer ?
#
loop_
_entity_poly.entity_id
_entity_poly.type
_entity_poly.pdbx_seq_one_letter_code
_entity_poly.pdbx_strand_id
1 'polypeptide(L)'
;MTELLQRSLLPAPDFREPSLYVRTGGSVHLMAANGAADQVAAHLAPGASVSFDSSFGVFHAGRWRRLTSVDQLSVRVIASGTGRVEVVDCARGRETVIASAALASHPTELALGSLQSSNWGVLYVRVVATNESTLERVEWLTASTPAHDVRLNLSITTFNRHAYVVPTVKKVLSLVRGLPLLRGKVRVLVVDNANNVDFGEAPSDDLAVVPNRNLGGAGGFARGLMWLRAQGWATHVLFMDDDINLEAES
;
A
#
# COMPACT_ATOMS: atom_id res chain seq x y z
N MET A 1 -9.94 17.26 8.81
CA MET A 1 -8.68 16.71 8.25
C MET A 1 -9.04 15.47 7.47
N THR A 2 -8.37 15.21 6.35
CA THR A 2 -8.58 14.01 5.53
C THR A 2 -7.40 13.06 5.71
N GLU A 3 -7.68 11.82 6.06
CA GLU A 3 -6.70 10.75 6.23
C GLU A 3 -6.65 9.88 4.97
N LEU A 4 -5.44 9.48 4.57
CA LEU A 4 -5.23 8.55 3.47
C LEU A 4 -5.47 7.11 3.95
N LEU A 5 -6.30 6.36 3.24
CA LEU A 5 -6.55 4.94 3.50
C LEU A 5 -5.74 4.02 2.59
N GLN A 6 -5.69 4.33 1.30
CA GLN A 6 -5.06 3.49 0.28
C GLN A 6 -4.71 4.34 -0.94
N ARG A 7 -3.60 4.03 -1.60
CA ARG A 7 -3.33 4.50 -2.97
C ARG A 7 -3.58 3.38 -3.97
N SER A 8 -4.23 3.68 -5.08
CA SER A 8 -4.19 2.81 -6.27
C SER A 8 -3.11 3.36 -7.19
N LEU A 9 -2.03 2.59 -7.34
CA LEU A 9 -0.81 3.01 -8.04
C LEU A 9 -0.69 2.38 -9.43
N LEU A 10 0.14 3.00 -10.26
CA LEU A 10 0.58 2.45 -11.53
C LEU A 10 1.81 1.55 -11.33
N PRO A 11 1.93 0.44 -12.08
CA PRO A 11 3.10 -0.42 -12.01
C PRO A 11 4.30 0.26 -12.68
N ALA A 12 5.52 -0.04 -12.24
CA ALA A 12 6.72 0.39 -12.95
C ALA A 12 6.66 -0.05 -14.44
N PRO A 13 7.20 0.74 -15.40
CA PRO A 13 7.08 0.45 -16.83
C PRO A 13 7.49 -0.97 -17.24
N ASP A 14 8.52 -1.51 -16.60
CA ASP A 14 9.07 -2.85 -16.88
C ASP A 14 8.61 -3.91 -15.86
N PHE A 15 7.60 -3.61 -15.05
CA PHE A 15 7.06 -4.58 -14.10
C PHE A 15 6.42 -5.76 -14.85
N ARG A 16 6.73 -6.99 -14.42
CA ARG A 16 6.35 -8.20 -15.16
C ARG A 16 4.86 -8.49 -15.15
N GLU A 17 4.12 -7.98 -14.17
CA GLU A 17 2.70 -8.29 -13.96
C GLU A 17 1.84 -7.01 -13.82
N PRO A 18 1.83 -6.11 -14.83
CA PRO A 18 1.17 -4.80 -14.71
C PRO A 18 -0.34 -4.91 -14.47
N SER A 19 -0.95 -6.04 -14.88
CA SER A 19 -2.37 -6.34 -14.66
C SER A 19 -2.76 -6.51 -13.18
N LEU A 20 -1.80 -6.68 -12.27
CA LEU A 20 -2.05 -6.64 -10.84
C LEU A 20 -2.41 -5.23 -10.35
N TYR A 21 -2.01 -4.19 -11.10
CA TYR A 21 -2.20 -2.78 -10.75
C TYR A 21 -3.28 -2.12 -11.60
N VAL A 22 -3.26 -2.29 -12.92
CA VAL A 22 -4.18 -1.60 -13.83
C VAL A 22 -4.52 -2.39 -15.08
N ARG A 23 -5.66 -2.05 -15.67
CA ARG A 23 -6.03 -2.40 -17.05
C ARG A 23 -6.06 -1.15 -17.89
N THR A 24 -5.55 -1.25 -19.12
CA THR A 24 -5.53 -0.14 -20.07
C THR A 24 -6.41 -0.45 -21.28
N GLY A 25 -7.00 0.59 -21.86
CA GLY A 25 -7.72 0.52 -23.13
C GLY A 25 -7.30 1.66 -24.04
N GLY A 26 -7.10 1.39 -25.34
CA GLY A 26 -6.55 2.37 -26.27
C GLY A 26 -5.04 2.59 -26.12
N SER A 27 -4.55 3.77 -26.51
CA SER A 27 -3.13 4.12 -26.44
C SER A 27 -2.78 4.71 -25.07
N VAL A 28 -2.10 3.91 -24.25
CA VAL A 28 -1.60 4.29 -22.92
C VAL A 28 -0.12 3.95 -22.82
N HIS A 29 0.70 4.90 -22.36
CA HIS A 29 2.13 4.72 -22.14
C HIS A 29 2.50 4.97 -20.69
N LEU A 30 3.05 3.96 -20.01
CA LEU A 30 3.56 4.07 -18.64
C LEU A 30 5.01 4.56 -18.67
N MET A 31 5.34 5.55 -17.85
CA MET A 31 6.70 6.07 -17.73
C MET A 31 7.04 6.47 -16.30
N ALA A 32 8.32 6.41 -15.95
CA ALA A 32 8.80 6.95 -14.68
C ALA A 32 8.59 8.47 -14.68
N ALA A 33 7.89 8.97 -13.69
CA ALA A 33 7.69 10.39 -13.47
C ALA A 33 8.95 11.00 -12.82
N ASN A 34 9.45 12.09 -13.40
CA ASN A 34 10.48 12.96 -12.81
C ASN A 34 11.79 12.28 -12.39
N GLY A 35 12.18 11.16 -13.03
CA GLY A 35 13.45 10.48 -12.76
C GLY A 35 13.55 9.74 -11.42
N ALA A 36 12.45 9.66 -10.66
CA ALA A 36 12.34 8.83 -9.47
C ALA A 36 11.65 7.51 -9.86
N ALA A 37 12.31 6.36 -9.64
CA ALA A 37 11.79 5.05 -10.03
C ALA A 37 10.44 4.70 -9.35
N ASP A 38 10.13 5.37 -8.23
CA ASP A 38 8.97 5.10 -7.38
C ASP A 38 7.74 5.94 -7.74
N GLN A 39 7.85 6.85 -8.72
CA GLN A 39 6.73 7.60 -9.25
C GLN A 39 6.52 7.22 -10.70
N VAL A 40 5.32 6.74 -11.02
CA VAL A 40 4.96 6.33 -12.39
C VAL A 40 3.77 7.17 -12.83
N ALA A 41 3.79 7.57 -14.10
CA ALA A 41 2.68 8.25 -14.74
C ALA A 41 2.23 7.47 -15.99
N ALA A 42 0.92 7.45 -16.23
CA ALA A 42 0.30 6.95 -17.44
C ALA A 42 -0.06 8.13 -18.34
N HIS A 43 0.44 8.13 -19.57
CA HIS A 43 0.05 9.08 -20.60
C HIS A 43 -1.04 8.45 -21.46
N LEU A 44 -2.19 9.12 -21.51
CA LEU A 44 -3.38 8.67 -22.20
C LEU A 44 -3.61 9.54 -23.44
N ALA A 45 -3.71 8.91 -24.61
CA ALA A 45 -4.20 9.56 -25.82
C ALA A 45 -5.72 9.83 -25.74
N PRO A 46 -6.29 10.71 -26.59
CA PRO A 46 -7.73 10.88 -26.68
C PRO A 46 -8.47 9.54 -26.88
N GLY A 47 -9.48 9.28 -26.04
CA GLY A 47 -10.25 8.03 -26.04
C GLY A 47 -9.61 6.86 -25.29
N ALA A 48 -8.37 7.00 -24.80
CA ALA A 48 -7.72 5.97 -23.99
C ALA A 48 -8.27 5.94 -22.55
N SER A 49 -8.07 4.82 -21.86
CA SER A 49 -8.55 4.63 -20.50
C SER A 49 -7.59 3.81 -19.63
N VAL A 50 -7.64 4.10 -18.33
CA VAL A 50 -6.98 3.33 -17.26
C VAL A 50 -8.04 2.95 -16.24
N SER A 51 -8.07 1.68 -15.84
CA SER A 51 -9.01 1.13 -14.88
C SER A 51 -8.26 0.37 -13.78
N PHE A 52 -8.65 0.61 -12.53
CA PHE A 52 -8.05 0.01 -11.33
C PHE A 52 -8.85 -1.21 -10.82
N ASP A 53 -9.57 -1.91 -11.71
CA ASP A 53 -10.28 -3.17 -11.44
C ASP A 53 -9.30 -4.37 -11.42
N SER A 54 -8.33 -4.27 -10.51
CA SER A 54 -7.17 -5.15 -10.38
C SER A 54 -6.93 -5.52 -8.92
N SER A 55 -5.98 -6.43 -8.65
CA SER A 55 -5.68 -6.91 -7.30
C SER A 55 -5.24 -5.79 -6.35
N PHE A 56 -4.37 -4.89 -6.79
CA PHE A 56 -3.86 -3.76 -5.99
C PHE A 56 -4.64 -2.46 -6.21
N GLY A 57 -5.39 -2.36 -7.31
CA GLY A 57 -6.10 -1.14 -7.67
C GLY A 57 -7.41 -0.92 -6.92
N VAL A 58 -8.03 -1.98 -6.42
CA VAL A 58 -9.37 -1.92 -5.81
C VAL A 58 -9.36 -1.50 -4.33
N PHE A 59 -10.38 -0.77 -3.92
CA PHE A 59 -10.68 -0.48 -2.52
C PHE A 59 -11.79 -1.41 -2.00
N HIS A 60 -11.46 -2.24 -1.01
CA HIS A 60 -12.40 -3.22 -0.44
C HIS A 60 -13.42 -2.59 0.54
N ALA A 61 -14.31 -1.72 0.04
CA ALA A 61 -15.31 -0.99 0.82
C ALA A 61 -16.10 -1.89 1.79
N GLY A 62 -16.58 -3.05 1.34
CA GLY A 62 -17.31 -3.99 2.18
C GLY A 62 -16.50 -4.63 3.32
N ARG A 63 -15.16 -4.65 3.22
CA ARG A 63 -14.27 -5.06 4.34
C ARG A 63 -14.06 -3.91 5.31
N TRP A 64 -13.74 -2.72 4.80
CA TRP A 64 -13.60 -1.51 5.61
C TRP A 64 -14.85 -1.24 6.45
N ARG A 65 -16.04 -1.29 5.84
CA ARG A 65 -17.33 -1.15 6.54
C ARG A 65 -17.49 -2.15 7.67
N ARG A 66 -17.13 -3.42 7.45
CA ARG A 66 -17.34 -4.50 8.42
C ARG A 66 -16.35 -4.53 9.57
N LEU A 67 -15.12 -4.06 9.35
CA LEU A 67 -14.00 -4.28 10.26
C LEU A 67 -13.51 -3.00 10.93
N THR A 68 -14.03 -1.83 10.55
CA THR A 68 -13.54 -0.54 11.03
C THR A 68 -14.70 0.42 11.29
N SER A 69 -14.41 1.51 12.02
CA SER A 69 -15.32 2.65 12.20
C SER A 69 -15.12 3.74 11.14
N VAL A 70 -14.39 3.47 10.05
CA VAL A 70 -14.15 4.44 8.98
C VAL A 70 -15.47 4.78 8.29
N ASP A 71 -15.71 6.08 8.10
CA ASP A 71 -16.86 6.63 7.39
C ASP A 71 -16.46 7.86 6.55
N GLN A 72 -17.39 8.48 5.82
CA GLN A 72 -17.14 9.68 5.01
C GLN A 72 -15.98 9.50 4.03
N LEU A 73 -16.19 8.63 3.04
CA LEU A 73 -15.22 8.27 2.02
C LEU A 73 -15.17 9.35 0.91
N SER A 74 -13.97 9.71 0.49
CA SER A 74 -13.73 10.46 -0.74
C SER A 74 -12.63 9.82 -1.58
N VAL A 75 -12.62 10.16 -2.86
CA VAL A 75 -11.60 9.73 -3.82
C VAL A 75 -10.95 10.95 -4.42
N ARG A 76 -9.61 10.98 -4.41
CA ARG A 76 -8.83 12.00 -5.10
C ARG A 76 -8.05 11.36 -6.24
N VAL A 77 -8.21 11.91 -7.44
CA VAL A 77 -7.49 11.50 -8.64
C VAL A 77 -6.46 12.56 -9.00
N ILE A 78 -5.19 12.15 -9.02
CA ILE A 78 -4.06 13.00 -9.39
C ILE A 78 -3.81 12.79 -10.89
N ALA A 79 -4.41 13.65 -11.70
CA ALA A 79 -4.30 13.57 -13.15
C ALA A 79 -4.50 14.93 -13.86
N SER A 80 -3.83 15.09 -14.99
CA SER A 80 -3.77 16.27 -15.85
C SER A 80 -4.54 16.05 -17.14
N GLY A 81 -4.89 17.15 -17.81
CA GLY A 81 -5.60 17.10 -19.08
C GLY A 81 -7.11 17.13 -18.87
N THR A 82 -7.84 16.45 -19.75
CA THR A 82 -9.32 16.45 -19.74
C THR A 82 -9.86 15.08 -20.04
N GLY A 83 -10.96 14.75 -19.39
CA GLY A 83 -11.54 13.43 -19.46
C GLY A 83 -12.68 13.27 -18.45
N ARG A 84 -12.92 12.03 -18.06
CA ARG A 84 -13.92 11.67 -17.06
C ARG A 84 -13.32 10.68 -16.08
N VAL A 85 -13.59 10.93 -14.80
CA VAL A 85 -13.33 10.03 -13.70
C VAL A 85 -14.65 9.37 -13.33
N GLU A 86 -14.63 8.05 -13.15
CA GLU A 86 -15.75 7.24 -12.68
C GLU A 86 -15.31 6.44 -11.47
N VAL A 87 -16.08 6.50 -10.39
CA VAL A 87 -15.97 5.56 -9.27
C VAL A 87 -17.02 4.48 -9.47
N VAL A 88 -16.56 3.25 -9.58
CA VAL A 88 -17.41 2.09 -9.89
C VAL A 88 -17.47 1.17 -8.69
N ASP A 89 -18.68 0.81 -8.28
CA ASP A 89 -18.93 -0.28 -7.33
C ASP A 89 -19.13 -1.59 -8.09
N CYS A 90 -18.42 -2.64 -7.66
CA CYS A 90 -18.63 -4.00 -8.09
C CYS A 90 -19.16 -4.82 -6.90
N ALA A 91 -20.44 -5.19 -6.99
CA ALA A 91 -21.10 -6.01 -6.00
C ALA A 91 -21.81 -7.19 -6.68
N ARG A 92 -21.51 -8.41 -6.21
CA ARG A 92 -22.11 -9.66 -6.73
C ARG A 92 -21.96 -9.82 -8.26
N GLY A 93 -20.81 -9.39 -8.80
CA GLY A 93 -20.49 -9.48 -10.23
C GLY A 93 -21.17 -8.42 -11.10
N ARG A 94 -21.81 -7.40 -10.51
CA ARG A 94 -22.41 -6.29 -11.24
C ARG A 94 -21.66 -4.99 -10.95
N GLU A 95 -21.30 -4.28 -12.02
CA GLU A 95 -20.72 -2.95 -11.96
C GLU A 95 -21.80 -1.85 -11.96
N THR A 96 -21.60 -0.80 -11.19
CA THR A 96 -22.43 0.41 -11.20
C THR A 96 -21.57 1.63 -10.92
N VAL A 97 -21.65 2.65 -11.77
CA VAL A 97 -20.99 3.95 -11.53
C VAL A 97 -21.74 4.66 -10.41
N ILE A 98 -21.07 4.89 -9.28
CA ILE A 98 -21.67 5.52 -8.08
C ILE A 98 -21.33 7.00 -7.96
N ALA A 99 -20.27 7.45 -8.63
CA ALA A 99 -19.90 8.84 -8.75
C ALA A 99 -19.12 9.08 -10.04
N SER A 100 -19.25 10.27 -10.61
CA SER A 100 -18.45 10.68 -11.77
C SER A 100 -18.20 12.17 -11.76
N ALA A 101 -17.05 12.58 -12.28
CA ALA A 101 -16.66 13.97 -12.45
C ALA A 101 -15.89 14.13 -13.77
N ALA A 102 -15.94 15.32 -14.35
CA ALA A 102 -14.99 15.68 -15.39
C ALA A 102 -13.59 15.78 -14.76
N LEU A 103 -12.57 15.29 -15.47
CA LEU A 103 -11.20 15.55 -15.08
C LEU A 103 -10.93 17.05 -15.28
N ALA A 104 -10.66 17.75 -14.19
CA ALA A 104 -10.35 19.17 -14.16
C ALA A 104 -8.89 19.41 -13.70
N SER A 105 -8.45 20.67 -13.71
CA SER A 105 -7.11 21.04 -13.24
C SER A 105 -6.90 20.64 -11.78
N HIS A 106 -5.94 19.74 -11.57
CA HIS A 106 -5.63 18.93 -10.38
C HIS A 106 -5.77 19.55 -8.97
N PRO A 107 -6.05 18.71 -7.96
CA PRO A 107 -6.53 17.32 -8.05
C PRO A 107 -8.07 17.27 -8.24
N THR A 108 -8.58 16.23 -8.90
CA THR A 108 -10.05 16.00 -9.00
C THR A 108 -10.50 15.18 -7.79
N GLU A 109 -11.37 15.72 -6.95
CA GLU A 109 -11.86 15.04 -5.74
C GLU A 109 -13.38 14.78 -5.82
N LEU A 110 -13.80 13.56 -5.49
CA LEU A 110 -15.20 13.14 -5.43
C LEU A 110 -15.54 12.70 -4.00
N ALA A 111 -16.50 13.38 -3.37
CA ALA A 111 -17.07 12.93 -2.12
C ALA A 111 -18.08 11.80 -2.40
N LEU A 112 -17.84 10.62 -1.81
CA LEU A 112 -18.73 9.46 -1.97
C LEU A 112 -19.76 9.38 -0.84
N GLY A 113 -19.44 9.93 0.33
CA GLY A 113 -20.33 9.98 1.50
C GLY A 113 -20.09 8.82 2.45
N SER A 114 -21.15 8.43 3.17
CA SER A 114 -21.03 7.46 4.27
C SER A 114 -20.76 6.04 3.76
N LEU A 115 -19.60 5.48 4.12
CA LEU A 115 -19.27 4.07 3.92
C LEU A 115 -20.13 3.16 4.82
N GLN A 116 -20.44 3.62 6.03
CA GLN A 116 -21.23 2.84 6.99
C GLN A 116 -22.70 2.73 6.59
N SER A 117 -23.23 3.74 5.89
CA SER A 117 -24.60 3.75 5.38
C SER A 117 -24.73 3.13 3.99
N SER A 118 -23.63 2.73 3.35
CA SER A 118 -23.63 2.15 2.01
C SER A 118 -23.59 0.63 2.04
N ASN A 119 -24.02 0.02 0.93
CA ASN A 119 -23.95 -1.43 0.71
C ASN A 119 -22.88 -1.83 -0.33
N TRP A 120 -21.94 -0.92 -0.64
CA TRP A 120 -20.87 -1.15 -1.62
C TRP A 120 -20.06 -2.40 -1.33
N GLY A 121 -19.63 -3.08 -2.40
CA GLY A 121 -18.81 -4.27 -2.39
C GLY A 121 -17.34 -3.90 -2.48
N VAL A 122 -16.84 -3.82 -3.70
CA VAL A 122 -15.48 -3.41 -4.04
C VAL A 122 -15.55 -2.18 -4.94
N LEU A 123 -14.83 -1.13 -4.58
CA LEU A 123 -14.78 0.09 -5.37
C LEU A 123 -13.49 0.15 -6.18
N TYR A 124 -13.56 0.71 -7.38
CA TYR A 124 -12.36 1.09 -8.13
C TYR A 124 -12.62 2.36 -8.94
N VAL A 125 -11.55 2.94 -9.46
CA VAL A 125 -11.61 4.12 -10.32
C VAL A 125 -11.32 3.74 -11.76
N ARG A 126 -12.08 4.33 -12.68
CA ARG A 126 -11.83 4.31 -14.12
C ARG A 126 -11.65 5.74 -14.60
N VAL A 127 -10.59 5.98 -15.37
CA VAL A 127 -10.29 7.27 -16.01
C VAL A 127 -10.36 7.08 -17.52
N VAL A 128 -11.14 7.92 -18.19
CA VAL A 128 -11.28 7.94 -19.66
C VAL A 128 -10.89 9.33 -20.16
N ALA A 129 -9.85 9.40 -20.97
CA ALA A 129 -9.32 10.66 -21.51
C ALA A 129 -10.16 11.17 -22.69
N THR A 130 -10.53 12.45 -22.68
CA THR A 130 -11.14 13.11 -23.86
C THR A 130 -10.08 13.80 -24.72
N ASN A 131 -9.02 14.33 -24.10
CA ASN A 131 -7.82 14.80 -24.77
C ASN A 131 -6.58 14.17 -24.11
N GLU A 132 -5.39 14.47 -24.62
CA GLU A 132 -4.13 14.07 -23.98
C GLU A 132 -4.15 14.38 -22.48
N SER A 133 -3.86 13.36 -21.69
CA SER A 133 -3.99 13.40 -20.23
C SER A 133 -2.90 12.58 -19.58
N THR A 134 -2.49 12.96 -18.37
CA THR A 134 -1.53 12.20 -17.58
C THR A 134 -2.17 11.80 -16.27
N LEU A 135 -2.17 10.51 -15.94
CA LEU A 135 -2.63 9.99 -14.65
C LEU A 135 -1.42 9.56 -13.83
N GLU A 136 -1.34 10.00 -12.58
CA GLU A 136 -0.29 9.56 -11.64
C GLU A 136 -0.80 8.47 -10.71
N ARG A 137 -1.90 8.74 -9.99
CA ARG A 137 -2.44 7.83 -8.97
C ARG A 137 -3.86 8.20 -8.55
N VAL A 138 -4.46 7.28 -7.80
CA VAL A 138 -5.73 7.48 -7.09
C VAL A 138 -5.48 7.35 -5.59
N GLU A 139 -6.10 8.20 -4.80
CA GLU A 139 -6.03 8.19 -3.34
C GLU A 139 -7.45 8.01 -2.77
N TRP A 140 -7.64 6.99 -1.94
CA TRP A 140 -8.86 6.77 -1.16
C TRP A 140 -8.69 7.43 0.20
N LEU A 141 -9.59 8.34 0.56
CA LEU A 141 -9.46 9.15 1.77
C LEU A 141 -10.71 9.07 2.64
N THR A 142 -10.54 9.41 3.91
CA THR A 142 -11.62 9.53 4.87
C THR A 142 -11.51 10.80 5.70
N ALA A 143 -12.64 11.36 6.10
CA ALA A 143 -12.67 12.40 7.15
C ALA A 143 -12.62 11.84 8.57
N SER A 144 -12.65 10.50 8.73
CA SER A 144 -12.58 9.83 10.02
C SER A 144 -11.17 9.94 10.60
N THR A 145 -11.07 10.33 11.86
CA THR A 145 -9.77 10.42 12.54
C THR A 145 -9.30 9.04 13.00
N PRO A 146 -7.99 8.74 12.98
CA PRO A 146 -7.48 7.48 13.49
C PRO A 146 -7.82 7.31 14.98
N ALA A 147 -8.32 6.15 15.35
CA ALA A 147 -8.75 5.87 16.73
C ALA A 147 -7.58 5.49 17.66
N HIS A 148 -6.45 5.07 17.10
CA HIS A 148 -5.32 4.53 17.84
C HIS A 148 -4.00 5.10 17.34
N ASP A 149 -3.06 5.32 18.26
CA ASP A 149 -1.65 5.50 17.90
C ASP A 149 -1.08 4.17 17.39
N VAL A 150 -0.30 4.24 16.31
CA VAL A 150 0.27 3.07 15.65
C VAL A 150 1.78 3.13 15.73
N ARG A 151 2.32 2.20 16.50
CA ARG A 151 3.74 1.81 16.54
C ARG A 151 3.84 0.33 16.18
N LEU A 152 4.28 0.06 14.95
CA LEU A 152 4.35 -1.25 14.33
C LEU A 152 5.74 -1.86 14.49
N ASN A 153 5.82 -3.12 14.91
CA ASN A 153 7.08 -3.87 14.85
C ASN A 153 6.95 -5.07 13.92
N LEU A 154 7.83 -5.17 12.93
CA LEU A 154 7.94 -6.32 12.04
C LEU A 154 8.78 -7.39 12.73
N SER A 155 8.20 -8.55 13.00
CA SER A 155 8.88 -9.67 13.63
C SER A 155 9.17 -10.76 12.60
N ILE A 156 10.43 -10.86 12.20
CA ILE A 156 10.93 -11.82 11.21
C ILE A 156 11.69 -12.93 11.93
N THR A 157 11.39 -14.18 11.61
CA THR A 157 12.16 -15.34 12.08
C THR A 157 13.02 -15.86 10.94
N THR A 158 14.32 -16.11 11.18
CA THR A 158 15.22 -16.65 10.15
C THR A 158 16.09 -17.79 10.67
N PHE A 159 16.51 -18.68 9.77
CA PHE A 159 17.46 -19.77 10.05
C PHE A 159 18.30 -20.08 8.81
N ASN A 160 19.58 -19.70 8.79
CA ASN A 160 20.52 -19.94 7.68
C ASN A 160 20.02 -19.46 6.30
N ARG A 161 19.32 -18.32 6.26
CA ARG A 161 18.73 -17.71 5.06
C ARG A 161 19.22 -16.28 4.83
N HIS A 162 20.51 -16.02 5.08
CA HIS A 162 21.13 -14.70 4.97
C HIS A 162 20.88 -14.01 3.63
N ALA A 163 20.93 -14.76 2.53
CA ALA A 163 20.66 -14.26 1.18
C ALA A 163 19.25 -13.68 0.99
N TYR A 164 18.30 -14.02 1.87
CA TYR A 164 16.93 -13.54 1.85
C TYR A 164 16.69 -12.48 2.92
N VAL A 165 16.99 -12.81 4.19
CA VAL A 165 16.68 -11.93 5.32
C VAL A 165 17.43 -10.60 5.26
N VAL A 166 18.70 -10.60 4.83
CA VAL A 166 19.52 -9.39 4.80
C VAL A 166 18.99 -8.39 3.77
N PRO A 167 18.73 -8.76 2.50
CA PRO A 167 18.08 -7.87 1.55
C PRO A 167 16.69 -7.40 2.00
N THR A 168 15.86 -8.29 2.55
CA THR A 168 14.50 -7.96 3.02
C THR A 168 14.54 -6.90 4.12
N VAL A 169 15.36 -7.10 5.16
CA VAL A 169 15.50 -6.14 6.26
C VAL A 169 16.07 -4.81 5.76
N LYS A 170 17.07 -4.82 4.88
CA LYS A 170 17.64 -3.58 4.31
C LYS A 170 16.60 -2.79 3.50
N LYS A 171 15.75 -3.46 2.73
CA LYS A 171 14.63 -2.82 2.01
C LYS A 171 13.64 -2.17 2.97
N VAL A 172 13.25 -2.88 4.04
CA VAL A 172 12.36 -2.32 5.07
C VAL A 172 12.99 -1.11 5.76
N LEU A 173 14.25 -1.21 6.18
CA LEU A 173 14.95 -0.10 6.82
C LEU A 173 15.06 1.11 5.90
N SER A 174 15.36 0.90 4.61
CA SER A 174 15.36 1.96 3.60
C SER A 174 13.99 2.64 3.51
N LEU A 175 12.90 1.87 3.48
CA LEU A 175 11.53 2.40 3.46
C LEU A 175 11.21 3.22 4.72
N VAL A 176 11.50 2.67 5.90
CA VAL A 176 11.27 3.35 7.20
C VAL A 176 12.06 4.64 7.31
N ARG A 177 13.32 4.63 6.88
CA ARG A 177 14.22 5.80 6.91
C ARG A 177 13.89 6.78 5.78
N GLY A 178 13.37 6.34 4.64
CA GLY A 178 13.03 7.18 3.49
C GLY A 178 11.71 7.92 3.65
N LEU A 179 10.73 7.33 4.34
CA LEU A 179 9.39 7.88 4.48
C LEU A 179 9.16 8.53 5.85
N PRO A 180 8.97 9.87 5.91
CA PRO A 180 8.73 10.57 7.17
C PRO A 180 7.56 10.02 8.00
N LEU A 181 6.52 9.47 7.34
CA LEU A 181 5.36 8.89 8.02
C LEU A 181 5.68 7.62 8.82
N LEU A 182 6.75 6.89 8.47
CA LEU A 182 7.15 5.65 9.11
C LEU A 182 8.24 5.86 10.17
N ARG A 183 9.01 6.94 10.06
CA ARG A 183 10.10 7.27 10.99
C ARG A 183 9.58 7.34 12.42
N GLY A 184 10.19 6.56 13.31
CA GLY A 184 9.81 6.47 14.72
C GLY A 184 8.50 5.72 14.99
N LYS A 185 7.80 5.22 13.95
CA LYS A 185 6.57 4.43 14.07
C LYS A 185 6.72 2.98 13.65
N VAL A 186 7.77 2.65 12.90
CA VAL A 186 8.06 1.28 12.47
C VAL A 186 9.44 0.86 12.95
N ARG A 187 9.54 -0.36 13.48
CA ARG A 187 10.79 -1.02 13.87
C ARG A 187 10.82 -2.46 13.35
N VAL A 188 12.00 -3.04 13.25
CA VAL A 188 12.22 -4.42 12.81
C VAL A 188 12.87 -5.22 13.94
N LEU A 189 12.32 -6.39 14.21
CA LEU A 189 12.93 -7.42 15.04
C LEU A 189 13.23 -8.64 14.17
N VAL A 190 14.48 -9.10 14.23
CA VAL A 190 14.90 -10.37 13.66
C VAL A 190 15.18 -11.36 14.79
N VAL A 191 14.44 -12.46 14.80
CA VAL A 191 14.73 -13.61 15.65
C VAL A 191 15.60 -14.57 14.85
N ASP A 192 16.88 -14.65 15.23
CA ASP A 192 17.86 -15.49 14.55
C ASP A 192 17.96 -16.84 15.25
N ASN A 193 17.38 -17.87 14.64
CA ASN A 193 17.40 -19.25 15.14
C ASN A 193 18.75 -19.96 14.90
N ALA A 194 19.66 -19.37 14.11
CA ALA A 194 20.97 -19.92 13.80
C ALA A 194 22.12 -19.20 14.55
N ASN A 195 21.84 -18.02 15.11
CA ASN A 195 22.78 -17.18 15.86
C ASN A 195 24.05 -16.83 15.04
N ASN A 196 23.86 -16.52 13.76
CA ASN A 196 24.92 -16.25 12.80
C ASN A 196 24.57 -15.16 11.79
N VAL A 197 23.46 -14.42 11.95
CA VAL A 197 23.10 -13.31 11.07
C VAL A 197 23.82 -12.02 11.47
N ASP A 198 24.38 -11.33 10.48
CA ASP A 198 24.92 -9.98 10.60
C ASP A 198 24.38 -9.14 9.44
N PHE A 199 23.81 -7.97 9.77
CA PHE A 199 23.26 -7.04 8.78
C PHE A 199 24.28 -5.98 8.35
N GLY A 200 25.40 -5.83 9.08
CA GLY A 200 26.36 -4.75 8.87
C GLY A 200 25.77 -3.36 9.15
N GLU A 201 24.77 -3.28 10.03
CA GLU A 201 24.13 -2.04 10.45
C GLU A 201 24.70 -1.57 11.79
N ALA A 202 24.87 -0.25 11.95
CA ALA A 202 25.20 0.32 13.25
C ALA A 202 24.02 0.14 14.23
N PRO A 203 24.25 0.00 15.55
CA PRO A 203 23.18 -0.08 16.53
C PRO A 203 22.21 1.10 16.40
N SER A 204 20.93 0.78 16.30
CA SER A 204 19.86 1.75 16.09
C SER A 204 18.55 1.24 16.68
N ASP A 205 17.61 2.15 16.89
CA ASP A 205 16.28 1.82 17.41
C ASP A 205 15.40 1.08 16.40
N ASP A 206 15.72 1.16 15.10
CA ASP A 206 14.90 0.61 14.02
C ASP A 206 15.17 -0.86 13.71
N LEU A 207 16.27 -1.44 14.21
CA LEU A 207 16.60 -2.85 14.06
C LEU A 207 17.08 -3.47 15.37
N ALA A 208 16.42 -4.55 15.80
CA ALA A 208 16.89 -5.44 16.86
C ALA A 208 17.11 -6.85 16.31
N VAL A 209 18.17 -7.51 16.78
CA VAL A 209 18.43 -8.93 16.50
C VAL A 209 18.45 -9.69 17.81
N VAL A 210 17.64 -10.73 17.92
CA VAL A 210 17.52 -11.57 19.12
C VAL A 210 17.97 -12.99 18.80
N PRO A 211 19.00 -13.50 19.49
CA PRO A 211 19.43 -14.88 19.33
C PRO A 211 18.38 -15.85 19.87
N ASN A 212 18.22 -16.99 19.20
CA ASN A 212 17.32 -18.05 19.60
C ASN A 212 17.90 -19.43 19.24
N ARG A 213 17.49 -20.46 19.99
CA ARG A 213 17.74 -21.85 19.56
C ARG A 213 16.82 -22.16 18.38
N ASN A 214 17.20 -23.10 17.52
CA ASN A 214 16.32 -23.55 16.46
C ASN A 214 15.10 -24.31 17.03
N LEU A 215 14.00 -23.58 17.18
CA LEU A 215 12.69 -24.07 17.64
C LEU A 215 11.64 -23.98 16.51
N GLY A 216 12.08 -23.95 15.26
CA GLY A 216 11.24 -23.73 14.08
C GLY A 216 10.63 -22.32 14.01
N GLY A 217 9.75 -22.11 13.02
CA GLY A 217 9.09 -20.83 12.80
C GLY A 217 8.18 -20.43 13.97
N ALA A 218 7.38 -21.37 14.49
CA ALA A 218 6.52 -21.12 15.64
C ALA A 218 7.30 -20.68 16.89
N GLY A 219 8.43 -21.32 17.19
CA GLY A 219 9.29 -20.94 18.30
C GLY A 219 9.96 -19.59 18.09
N GLY A 220 10.34 -19.26 16.86
CA GLY A 220 10.88 -17.94 16.52
C GLY A 220 9.85 -16.81 16.66
N PHE A 221 8.65 -16.96 16.09
CA PHE A 221 7.59 -15.96 16.24
C PHE A 221 7.15 -15.80 17.69
N ALA A 222 7.04 -16.89 18.46
CA ALA A 222 6.76 -16.82 19.89
C ALA A 222 7.87 -16.07 20.65
N ARG A 223 9.15 -16.38 20.38
CA ARG A 223 10.30 -15.67 20.97
C ARG A 223 10.26 -14.17 20.65
N GLY A 224 9.94 -13.82 19.41
CA GLY A 224 9.81 -12.44 18.95
C GLY A 224 8.70 -11.70 19.69
N LEU A 225 7.50 -12.28 19.75
CA LEU A 225 6.36 -11.69 20.45
C LEU A 225 6.62 -11.50 21.96
N MET A 226 7.25 -12.49 22.61
CA MET A 226 7.65 -12.39 24.02
C MET A 226 8.63 -11.24 24.25
N TRP A 227 9.62 -11.09 23.36
CA TRP A 227 10.59 -10.01 23.45
C TRP A 227 9.93 -8.64 23.23
N LEU A 228 9.09 -8.50 22.21
CA LEU A 228 8.38 -7.25 21.91
C LEU A 228 7.45 -6.82 23.04
N ARG A 229 6.74 -7.78 23.65
CA ARG A 229 5.91 -7.52 24.83
C ARG A 229 6.74 -7.01 26.00
N ALA A 230 7.93 -7.56 26.24
CA ALA A 230 8.82 -7.11 27.30
C ALA A 230 9.39 -5.70 27.05
N GLN A 231 9.61 -5.32 25.78
CA GLN A 231 10.05 -3.97 25.44
C GLN A 231 8.95 -2.91 25.62
N GLY A 232 7.67 -3.28 25.49
CA GLY A 232 6.54 -2.38 25.72
C GLY A 232 6.40 -1.23 24.72
N TRP A 233 7.20 -1.20 23.66
CA TRP A 233 7.16 -0.14 22.65
C TRP A 233 6.06 -0.35 21.62
N ALA A 234 5.94 -1.58 21.09
CA ALA A 234 5.02 -1.88 19.99
C ALA A 234 3.56 -1.90 20.44
N THR A 235 2.69 -1.27 19.65
CA THR A 235 1.22 -1.39 19.77
C THR A 235 0.69 -2.50 18.86
N HIS A 236 1.40 -2.78 17.77
CA HIS A 236 1.05 -3.76 16.75
C HIS A 236 2.29 -4.57 16.38
N VAL A 237 2.10 -5.86 16.09
CA VAL A 237 3.15 -6.77 15.62
C VAL A 237 2.72 -7.33 14.27
N LEU A 238 3.58 -7.22 13.27
CA LEU A 238 3.43 -7.84 11.95
C LEU A 238 4.42 -9.00 11.85
N PHE A 239 3.91 -10.23 11.79
CA PHE A 239 4.75 -11.38 11.46
C PHE A 239 5.00 -11.41 9.96
N MET A 240 6.27 -11.57 9.59
CA MET A 240 6.70 -11.58 8.20
C MET A 240 7.78 -12.65 8.00
N ASP A 241 7.74 -13.33 6.86
CA ASP A 241 8.76 -14.29 6.46
C ASP A 241 10.03 -13.58 5.95
N ASP A 242 11.14 -14.30 5.90
CA ASP A 242 12.45 -13.73 5.52
C ASP A 242 12.68 -13.65 4.00
N ASP A 243 11.90 -14.36 3.20
CA ASP A 243 12.05 -14.55 1.74
C ASP A 243 10.96 -13.91 0.89
N ILE A 244 10.38 -12.81 1.37
CA ILE A 244 9.29 -12.09 0.69
C ILE A 244 9.80 -11.01 -0.29
N ASN A 245 8.97 -10.72 -1.29
CA ASN A 245 9.03 -9.45 -2.03
C ASN A 245 8.04 -8.48 -1.41
N LEU A 246 8.54 -7.32 -0.99
CA LEU A 246 7.73 -6.31 -0.32
C LEU A 246 7.02 -5.44 -1.35
N GLU A 247 5.70 -5.35 -1.24
CA GLU A 247 4.93 -4.28 -1.86
C GLU A 247 4.54 -3.26 -0.78
N ALA A 248 5.07 -2.04 -0.87
CA ALA A 248 5.06 -1.10 0.25
C ALA A 248 3.67 -0.53 0.59
N GLU A 249 2.72 -0.58 -0.34
CA GLU A 249 1.32 -0.17 -0.11
C GLU A 249 0.44 -1.30 0.50
N SER A 250 0.98 -2.52 0.67
CA SER A 250 0.24 -3.67 1.24
C SER A 250 0.25 -3.73 2.77
#